data_AF-A0A9W5UZ46-F1
#
_entry.id   AF-A0A9W5UZ46-F1
#
_cell.length_a   1.000
_cell.length_b   1.000
_cell.length_c   1.000
_cell.angle_alpha   90.00
_cell.angle_beta   90.00
_cell.angle_gamma   90.00
#
_symmetry.space_group_name_H-M   'P 1'
#
loop_
_entity.id
_entity.type
_entity.pdbx_description
1 polymer ?
#
loop_
_entity_poly.entity_id
_entity_poly.type
_entity_poly.pdbx_seq_one_letter_code
_entity_poly.pdbx_strand_id
1 'polypeptide(L)'
;MNQYQMLYSTPYLYSSRTLNQMYKSTRSEENICAIQEHMLRHEVYLDRQYRGYFYLSQKIEEDLYGDEQAMSWNELLDEYQLYRDCKGNLSIKQKGWD
;
A
#
# COMPACT_ATOMS: atom_id res chain seq x y z
N MET A 1 13.21 -5.80 24.84
CA MET A 1 12.11 -5.04 24.21
C MET A 1 12.45 -4.91 22.74
N ASN A 2 11.62 -5.44 21.85
CA ASN A 2 11.93 -5.46 20.41
C ASN A 2 11.81 -4.04 19.84
N GLN A 3 12.75 -3.61 19.00
CA GLN A 3 12.74 -2.27 18.38
C GLN A 3 11.43 -1.97 17.62
N TYR A 4 10.77 -3.00 17.07
CA TYR A 4 9.47 -2.85 16.40
C TYR A 4 8.32 -2.62 17.38
N GLN A 5 8.34 -3.22 18.58
CA GLN A 5 7.31 -2.98 19.60
C GLN A 5 7.31 -1.54 20.10
N MET A 6 8.48 -0.88 20.09
CA MET A 6 8.57 0.53 20.48
C MET A 6 7.72 1.43 19.57
N LEU A 7 7.57 1.08 18.28
CA LEU A 7 6.78 1.85 17.30
C LEU A 7 5.32 2.06 17.73
N TYR A 8 4.74 1.13 18.50
CA TYR A 8 3.39 1.26 19.05
C TYR A 8 3.26 2.29 20.18
N SER A 9 4.37 2.60 20.86
CA SER A 9 4.37 3.47 22.04
C SER A 9 5.07 4.81 21.82
N THR A 10 5.92 4.92 20.80
CA THR A 10 6.63 6.16 20.49
C THR A 10 5.64 7.25 20.10
N PRO A 11 5.69 8.45 20.73
CA PRO A 11 4.73 9.53 20.49
C PRO A 11 5.07 10.39 19.26
N TYR A 12 6.25 10.21 18.69
CA TYR A 12 6.73 10.95 17.52
C TYR A 12 6.92 10.03 16.31
N LEU A 13 6.79 10.62 15.12
CA LEU A 13 7.02 9.92 13.86
C LEU A 13 8.52 9.70 13.65
N TYR A 14 8.93 8.43 13.51
CA TYR A 14 10.27 8.12 13.04
C TYR A 14 10.46 8.56 11.59
N SER A 15 11.67 9.02 11.26
CA SER A 15 11.99 9.43 9.89
C SER A 15 11.77 8.28 8.90
N SER A 16 11.30 8.60 7.69
CA SER A 16 11.14 7.63 6.60
C SER A 16 12.41 6.83 6.32
N ARG A 17 13.60 7.45 6.49
CA ARG A 17 14.89 6.76 6.37
C ARG A 17 15.06 5.67 7.44
N THR A 18 14.73 5.98 8.69
CA THR A 18 14.80 5.02 9.80
C THR A 18 13.81 3.88 9.59
N LEU A 19 12.55 4.19 9.25
CA LEU A 19 11.53 3.17 9.00
C LEU A 19 11.90 2.26 7.82
N ASN A 20 12.46 2.82 6.74
CA ASN A 20 12.94 2.03 5.60
C ASN A 20 14.13 1.13 5.97
N GLN A 21 15.00 1.55 6.88
CA GLN A 21 16.06 0.67 7.41
C GLN A 21 15.46 -0.48 8.21
N MET A 22 14.52 -0.19 9.11
CA MET A 22 13.83 -1.21 9.90
C MET A 22 13.09 -2.21 9.01
N TYR A 23 12.42 -1.73 7.96
CA TYR A 23 11.73 -2.57 6.97
C TYR A 23 12.71 -3.51 6.25
N LYS A 24 13.84 -2.99 5.74
CA LYS A 24 14.86 -3.83 5.07
C LYS A 24 15.53 -4.86 5.98
N SER A 25 15.55 -4.61 7.29
CA SER A 25 16.18 -5.48 8.28
C SER A 25 15.30 -6.64 8.75
N THR A 26 14.05 -6.74 8.27
CA THR A 26 13.12 -7.79 8.69
C THR A 26 12.52 -8.54 7.50
N ARG A 27 12.10 -9.77 7.75
CA ARG A 27 11.29 -10.61 6.85
C ARG A 27 9.98 -11.08 7.50
N SER A 28 9.73 -10.61 8.72
CA SER A 28 8.55 -10.99 9.50
C SER A 28 7.43 -10.01 9.23
N GLU A 29 6.30 -10.54 8.79
CA GLU A 29 5.07 -9.79 8.52
C GLU A 29 4.64 -8.95 9.72
N GLU A 30 4.66 -9.51 10.94
CA GLU A 30 4.35 -8.78 12.18
C GLU A 30 5.19 -7.50 12.35
N ASN A 31 6.49 -7.57 12.04
CA ASN A 31 7.37 -6.41 12.12
C ASN A 31 7.10 -5.39 10.99
N ILE A 32 6.65 -5.85 9.82
CA ILE A 32 6.23 -4.98 8.72
C ILE A 32 4.92 -4.26 9.09
N CYS A 33 3.94 -4.98 9.66
CA CYS A 33 2.70 -4.39 10.20
C CYS A 33 2.98 -3.34 11.28
N ALA A 34 3.95 -3.57 12.17
CA ALA A 34 4.33 -2.57 13.17
C ALA A 34 4.83 -1.25 12.55
N ILE A 35 5.52 -1.32 11.41
CA ILE A 35 5.94 -0.12 10.65
C ILE A 35 4.73 0.55 9.99
N GLN A 36 3.85 -0.25 9.38
CA GLN A 36 2.60 0.23 8.77
C GLN A 36 1.73 0.99 9.77
N GLU A 37 1.44 0.37 10.91
CA GLU A 37 0.61 0.95 11.97
C GLU A 37 1.22 2.24 12.54
N HIS A 38 2.55 2.29 12.67
CA HIS A 38 3.24 3.51 13.09
C HIS A 38 3.01 4.65 12.08
N MET A 39 3.12 4.39 10.79
CA MET A 39 2.87 5.38 9.74
C MET A 39 1.40 5.79 9.66
N LEU A 40 0.47 4.85 9.85
CA LEU A 40 -0.98 5.10 9.89
C LEU A 40 -1.36 6.00 11.07
N ARG A 41 -0.86 5.72 12.28
CA ARG A 41 -1.10 6.54 13.48
C ARG A 41 -0.60 7.98 13.36
N HIS A 42 0.39 8.21 12.51
CA HIS A 42 0.94 9.51 12.21
C HIS A 42 0.40 10.11 10.91
N GLU A 43 -0.61 9.49 10.29
CA GLU A 43 -1.32 9.99 9.09
C GLU A 43 -0.39 10.24 7.89
N VAL A 44 0.72 9.51 7.78
CA VAL A 44 1.69 9.64 6.66
C VAL A 44 1.67 8.43 5.70
N TYR A 45 0.84 7.43 5.99
CA TYR A 45 0.75 6.22 5.17
C TYR A 45 -0.02 6.48 3.88
N LEU A 46 0.56 6.09 2.73
CA LEU A 46 0.04 6.33 1.37
C LEU A 46 -0.26 7.80 1.01
N ASP A 47 0.17 8.77 1.82
CA ASP A 47 0.02 10.19 1.50
C ASP A 47 1.17 10.69 0.60
N ARG A 48 0.82 11.15 -0.60
CA ARG A 48 1.74 11.66 -1.62
C ARG A 48 2.47 12.94 -1.21
N GLN A 49 1.96 13.70 -0.23
CA GLN A 49 2.64 14.88 0.31
C GLN A 49 3.97 14.48 0.96
N TYR A 50 4.03 13.27 1.52
CA TYR A 50 5.17 12.76 2.27
C TYR A 50 5.94 11.72 1.47
N ARG A 51 6.59 12.16 0.37
CA ARG A 51 7.24 11.28 -0.64
C ARG A 51 8.01 10.08 -0.07
N GLY A 52 8.86 10.28 0.94
CA GLY A 52 9.66 9.20 1.53
C GLY A 52 8.81 8.12 2.22
N TYR A 53 7.73 8.53 2.88
CA TYR A 53 6.77 7.63 3.52
C TYR A 53 5.85 6.99 2.48
N PHE A 54 5.43 7.74 1.46
CA PHE A 54 4.65 7.21 0.34
C PHE A 54 5.34 6.02 -0.35
N TYR A 55 6.61 6.18 -0.75
CA TYR A 55 7.36 5.08 -1.38
C TYR A 55 7.56 3.87 -0.47
N LEU A 56 7.71 4.09 0.84
CA LEU A 56 7.79 2.98 1.79
C LEU A 56 6.43 2.27 1.93
N SER A 57 5.34 3.05 1.97
CA SER A 57 3.98 2.53 2.07
C SER A 57 3.66 1.61 0.89
N GLN A 58 4.01 2.00 -0.34
CA GLN A 58 3.79 1.17 -1.53
C GLN A 58 4.49 -0.19 -1.43
N LYS A 59 5.73 -0.23 -0.92
CA LYS A 59 6.46 -1.49 -0.75
C LYS A 59 5.86 -2.37 0.36
N ILE A 60 5.37 -1.74 1.42
CA ILE A 60 4.66 -2.44 2.49
C ILE A 60 3.35 -3.02 1.95
N GLU A 61 2.60 -2.28 1.14
CA GLU A 61 1.38 -2.78 0.47
C GLU A 61 1.70 -3.97 -0.45
N GLU A 62 2.77 -3.89 -1.25
CA GLU A 62 3.23 -4.99 -2.09
C GLU A 62 3.63 -6.22 -1.25
N ASP A 63 4.33 -6.06 -0.14
CA ASP A 63 4.79 -7.18 0.68
C ASP A 63 3.67 -7.81 1.54
N LEU A 64 2.69 -7.02 2.00
CA LEU A 64 1.59 -7.49 2.86
C LEU A 64 0.37 -7.94 2.05
N TYR A 65 0.11 -7.29 0.92
CA TYR A 65 -1.11 -7.45 0.14
C TYR A 65 -0.86 -7.56 -1.37
N GLY A 66 0.39 -7.78 -1.79
CA GLY A 66 0.75 -7.94 -3.21
C GLY A 66 0.23 -9.23 -3.86
N ASP A 67 -0.44 -10.10 -3.11
CA ASP A 67 -1.32 -11.11 -3.68
C ASP A 67 -2.64 -10.43 -4.10
N GLU A 68 -3.01 -10.60 -5.36
CA GLU A 68 -4.21 -10.03 -6.02
C GLU A 68 -5.36 -9.73 -5.04
N GLN A 69 -5.58 -8.45 -4.74
CA GLN A 69 -6.71 -8.05 -3.90
C GLN A 69 -8.01 -8.26 -4.68
N ALA A 70 -8.96 -8.96 -4.06
CA ALA A 70 -10.30 -9.12 -4.59
C ALA A 70 -10.97 -7.74 -4.71
N MET A 71 -11.06 -7.22 -5.94
CA MET A 71 -11.77 -5.99 -6.25
C MET A 71 -13.27 -6.27 -6.28
N SER A 72 -14.07 -5.41 -5.65
CA SER A 72 -15.53 -5.52 -5.76
C SER A 72 -15.99 -5.21 -7.18
N TRP A 73 -17.13 -5.78 -7.59
CA TRP A 73 -17.72 -5.47 -8.90
C TRP A 73 -18.00 -3.97 -9.07
N ASN A 74 -18.29 -3.25 -7.99
CA ASN A 74 -18.54 -1.81 -8.05
C ASN A 74 -17.25 -1.03 -8.33
N GLU A 75 -16.15 -1.33 -7.63
CA GLU A 75 -14.85 -0.69 -7.85
C GLU A 75 -14.34 -0.96 -9.28
N LEU A 76 -14.49 -2.21 -9.75
CA LEU A 76 -14.11 -2.57 -11.11
C LEU A 76 -14.93 -1.79 -12.14
N LEU A 77 -16.25 -1.68 -11.93
CA LEU A 77 -17.12 -0.93 -12.83
C LEU A 77 -16.98 0.58 -12.70
N ASP A 78 -16.42 1.12 -11.62
CA ASP A 78 -16.10 2.54 -11.47
C ASP A 78 -14.89 2.92 -12.31
N GLU A 79 -13.82 2.11 -12.26
CA GLU A 79 -12.54 2.40 -12.92
C GLU A 79 -12.44 1.86 -14.35
N TYR A 80 -13.15 0.76 -14.65
CA TYR A 80 -13.05 0.05 -15.92
C TYR A 80 -14.40 -0.10 -16.62
N GLN A 81 -14.35 -0.29 -17.94
CA GLN A 81 -15.50 -0.49 -18.80
C GLN A 81 -15.32 -1.72 -19.69
N LEU A 82 -16.41 -2.46 -19.86
CA LEU A 82 -16.48 -3.63 -20.72
C LEU A 82 -16.81 -3.20 -22.16
N TYR A 83 -16.04 -3.71 -23.12
CA TYR A 83 -16.20 -3.48 -24.55
C TYR A 83 -16.48 -4.80 -25.25
N ARG A 84 -17.35 -4.75 -26.25
CA ARG A 84 -17.60 -5.87 -27.16
C ARG A 84 -17.23 -5.45 -28.57
N ASP A 85 -16.41 -6.25 -29.25
CA ASP A 85 -16.11 -6.03 -30.66
C ASP A 85 -17.19 -6.62 -31.59
N CYS A 86 -17.10 -6.30 -32.88
CA CYS A 86 -18.03 -6.78 -33.90
C CYS A 86 -17.99 -8.32 -34.10
N LYS A 87 -16.95 -8.99 -33.60
CA LYS A 87 -16.76 -10.44 -33.67
C LYS A 87 -17.29 -11.15 -32.41
N GLY A 88 -17.71 -10.39 -31.40
CA GLY A 88 -18.25 -10.88 -30.14
C GLY A 88 -17.23 -11.07 -29.03
N ASN A 89 -15.97 -10.66 -29.21
CA ASN A 89 -14.97 -10.72 -28.15
C ASN A 89 -15.21 -9.62 -27.12
N LEU A 90 -15.02 -9.96 -25.84
CA LEU A 90 -15.10 -9.03 -24.73
C LEU A 90 -13.70 -8.56 -24.33
N SER A 91 -13.56 -7.29 -24.00
CA SER A 91 -12.34 -6.71 -23.42
C SER A 91 -12.71 -5.71 -22.33
N ILE A 92 -11.82 -5.53 -21.34
CA ILE A 92 -11.97 -4.57 -20.26
C ILE A 92 -10.89 -3.51 -20.44
N LYS A 93 -11.25 -2.23 -20.36
CA LYS A 93 -10.31 -1.10 -20.46
C LYS A 93 -10.61 -0.07 -19.37
N GLN A 94 -9.59 0.66 -18.90
CA GLN A 94 -9.81 1.77 -17.96
C GLN A 94 -10.61 2.90 -18.63
N LYS A 95 -11.49 3.53 -17.86
CA LYS A 95 -12.23 4.71 -18.30
C LYS A 95 -11.28 5.92 -18.39
N GLY A 96 -11.40 6.71 -19.44
CA GLY A 96 -10.67 7.98 -19.58
C GLY A 96 -9.31 7.90 -20.30
N TRP A 97 -8.96 6.77 -20.91
CA TRP A 97 -7.93 6.72 -21.94
C TRP A 97 -8.57 6.78 -23.33
N ASP A 98 -8.66 8.00 -23.86
CA ASP A 98 -8.71 8.30 -25.29
C ASP A 98 -7.32 8.78 -25.75
#